data_AF-A0A353ZXL2-F1
#
_entry.id   AF-A0A353ZXL2-F1
#
_cell.length_a   1.000
_cell.length_b   1.000
_cell.length_c   1.000
_cell.angle_alpha   90.00
_cell.angle_beta   90.00
_cell.angle_gamma   90.00
#
_symmetry.space_group_name_H-M   'P 1'
#
loop_
_entity.id
_entity.type
_entity.pdbx_description
1 polymer ?
#
loop_
_entity_poly.entity_id
_entity_poly.type
_entity_poly.pdbx_seq_one_letter_code
_entity_poly.pdbx_strand_id
1 'polypeptide(L)' 'MTSRTNRVKAPGIWEDVQAGDTVVLSRNGNTEYSGEVDTRTADGETVWVRTPVGGRRLFHVGDGFELTGSQP' A
#
# COMPACT_ATOMS: atom_id res chain seq x y z
N MET A 1 -8.70 -20.88 19.35
CA MET A 1 -7.66 -20.67 18.33
C MET A 1 -8.30 -20.76 16.96
N THR A 2 -7.68 -20.09 15.97
CA THR A 2 -8.08 -19.88 14.56
C THR A 2 -9.17 -18.82 14.31
N SER A 3 -8.72 -17.55 14.30
CA SER A 3 -9.42 -16.45 13.67
C SER A 3 -9.64 -16.77 12.20
N ARG A 4 -10.91 -16.94 11.83
CA ARG A 4 -11.38 -17.08 10.46
C ARG A 4 -11.31 -15.71 9.80
N THR A 5 -10.15 -15.31 9.30
CA THR A 5 -10.08 -14.14 8.43
C THR A 5 -10.62 -14.56 7.07
N ASN A 6 -11.90 -14.27 6.90
CA ASN A 6 -12.64 -14.31 5.66
C ASN A 6 -11.78 -13.63 4.58
N ARG A 7 -11.11 -14.42 3.72
CA ARG A 7 -10.29 -13.88 2.64
C ARG A 7 -11.25 -13.37 1.57
N VAL A 8 -11.85 -12.21 1.85
CA VAL A 8 -12.54 -11.41 0.86
C VAL A 8 -11.49 -11.16 -0.21
N LYS A 9 -11.70 -11.67 -1.42
CA LYS A 9 -11.05 -11.11 -2.60
C LYS A 9 -11.56 -9.67 -2.70
N ALA A 10 -10.99 -8.77 -1.91
CA ALA A 10 -11.31 -7.36 -1.95
C ALA A 10 -10.77 -6.83 -3.29
N PRO A 11 -11.61 -6.19 -4.12
CA PRO A 11 -11.11 -5.49 -5.30
C PRO A 11 -10.31 -4.29 -4.78
N GLY A 12 -8.99 -4.43 -4.69
CA GLY A 12 -8.14 -3.43 -4.06
C GLY A 12 -6.76 -3.91 -3.61
N ILE A 13 -6.40 -5.17 -3.83
CA ILE A 13 -5.05 -5.67 -3.51
C ILE A 13 -4.01 -4.86 -4.33
N TRP A 14 -2.97 -4.39 -3.66
CA TRP A 14 -1.87 -3.64 -4.27
C TRP A 14 -0.90 -4.59 -5.01
N GLU A 15 -1.42 -5.36 -5.96
CA GLU A 15 -0.63 -6.37 -6.71
C GLU A 15 0.24 -5.77 -7.80
N ASP A 16 -0.08 -4.57 -8.28
CA ASP A 16 0.62 -3.93 -9.41
C ASP A 16 1.89 -3.17 -8.97
N VAL A 17 1.97 -2.79 -7.69
CA VAL A 17 3.10 -2.01 -7.16
C VAL A 17 4.26 -2.87 -6.72
N GLN A 18 5.46 -2.48 -7.16
CA GLN A 18 6.71 -3.14 -6.87
C GLN A 18 7.59 -2.26 -5.98
N ALA A 19 8.56 -2.89 -5.29
CA ALA A 19 9.56 -2.14 -4.55
C ALA A 19 10.38 -1.26 -5.52
N GLY A 20 10.52 0.02 -5.20
CA GLY A 20 11.09 1.06 -6.06
C GLY A 20 10.05 1.94 -6.74
N ASP A 21 8.78 1.53 -6.80
CA ASP A 21 7.75 2.33 -7.46
C ASP A 21 7.40 3.56 -6.63
N THR A 22 7.31 4.72 -7.28
CA THR A 22 6.80 5.92 -6.63
C THR A 22 5.28 5.89 -6.58
N VAL A 23 4.74 5.95 -5.37
CA VAL A 23 3.31 5.82 -5.08
C VAL A 23 2.80 6.99 -4.26
N VAL A 24 1.53 7.28 -4.45
CA VAL A 24 0.77 8.28 -3.70
C VAL A 24 -0.38 7.56 -3.03
N LEU A 25 -0.40 7.60 -1.70
CA LEU A 25 -1.51 7.14 -0.90
C LEU A 25 -2.47 8.30 -0.66
N SER A 26 -3.68 8.11 -1.14
CA SER A 26 -4.81 8.99 -0.90
C SER A 26 -5.85 8.29 -0.05
N ARG A 27 -6.53 9.04 0.82
CA ARG A 27 -7.65 8.57 1.61
C ARG A 27 -8.79 9.56 1.48
N ASN A 28 -9.95 9.08 1.08
CA ASN A 28 -11.15 9.91 0.93
C ASN A 28 -10.89 11.14 0.04
N GLY A 29 -10.15 10.95 -1.06
CA GLY A 29 -9.79 12.00 -2.02
C GLY A 29 -8.67 12.96 -1.59
N ASN A 30 -8.06 12.78 -0.41
CA ASN A 30 -6.94 13.59 0.05
C ASN A 30 -5.64 12.79 0.00
N THR A 31 -4.58 13.35 -0.58
CA THR A 31 -3.24 12.76 -0.51
C THR A 31 -2.74 12.82 0.93
N GLU A 32 -2.63 11.66 1.58
CA GLU A 32 -2.07 11.57 2.94
C GLU A 32 -0.56 11.33 2.91
N TYR A 33 -0.07 10.61 1.90
CA TYR A 33 1.34 10.23 1.85
C TYR A 33 1.82 10.02 0.42
N SER A 34 3.11 10.28 0.19
CA SER A 34 3.77 9.96 -1.08
C SER A 34 5.22 9.55 -0.83
N GLY A 35 5.69 8.62 -1.64
CA GLY A 35 7.05 8.09 -1.54
C GLY A 35 7.27 6.89 -2.44
N GLU A 36 8.41 6.23 -2.30
CA GLU A 36 8.71 5.00 -3.02
C GLU A 36 8.29 3.79 -2.20
N VAL A 37 7.82 2.73 -2.83
CA VAL A 37 7.59 1.45 -2.16
C VAL A 37 8.94 0.86 -1.77
N ASP A 38 9.15 0.64 -0.48
CA ASP A 38 10.33 -0.03 0.06
C ASP A 38 10.18 -1.55 -0.08
N THR A 39 9.03 -2.08 0.32
CA THR A 39 8.70 -3.51 0.23
C THR A 39 7.19 -3.72 0.34
N ARG A 40 6.72 -4.93 0.01
CA ARG A 40 5.30 -5.32 0.12
C ARG A 40 5.17 -6.73 0.68
N THR A 41 4.04 -7.03 1.30
CA THR A 41 3.71 -8.41 1.67
C THR A 41 3.38 -9.24 0.44
N ALA A 42 3.61 -10.56 0.52
CA ALA A 42 3.34 -11.47 -0.58
C ALA A 42 1.85 -11.56 -0.96
N ASP A 43 0.97 -11.25 -0.01
CA ASP A 43 -0.48 -11.15 -0.21
C ASP A 43 -0.93 -9.80 -0.82
N GLY A 44 -0.03 -8.81 -0.95
CA GLY A 44 -0.34 -7.48 -1.48
C GLY A 44 -1.28 -6.65 -0.61
N GLU A 45 -1.53 -7.07 0.65
CA GLU A 45 -2.40 -6.35 1.57
C GLU A 45 -1.68 -5.20 2.30
N THR A 46 -0.34 -5.25 2.33
CA THR A 46 0.50 -4.32 3.07
C THR A 46 1.65 -3.84 2.21
N VAL A 47 1.90 -2.54 2.21
CA VAL A 47 3.09 -1.94 1.59
C VAL A 47 3.81 -1.05 2.58
N TRP A 48 5.13 -1.05 2.49
CA TRP A 48 5.99 -0.10 3.16
C TRP A 48 6.37 0.94 2.14
N VAL A 49 6.09 2.20 2.44
CA VAL A 49 6.47 3.34 1.59
C VAL A 49 7.51 4.15 2.34
N ARG A 50 8.63 4.40 1.68
CA ARG A 50 9.73 5.25 2.14
C ARG A 50 9.61 6.63 1.50
N THR A 51 9.71 7.67 2.32
CA THR A 51 9.84 9.03 1.83
C THR A 51 11.27 9.31 1.39
N PRO A 52 11.47 10.27 0.47
CA PRO A 52 12.79 10.74 0.07
C PRO A 52 13.61 11.28 1.25
N VAL A 53 12.93 11.77 2.30
CA VAL A 53 13.55 12.30 3.53
C VAL A 53 13.95 11.20 4.54
N GLY A 54 13.80 9.93 4.18
CA GLY A 54 14.29 8.79 4.96
C GLY A 54 13.30 8.22 6.00
N GLY A 55 12.06 8.70 6.02
CA GLY A 55 11.01 8.07 6.81
C GLY A 55 10.45 6.86 6.10
N ARG A 56 10.03 5.81 6.82
CA ARG A 56 9.23 4.72 6.25
C ARG A 56 7.92 4.58 7.00
N ARG A 57 6.86 4.26 6.28
CA ARG A 57 5.51 4.10 6.83
C ARG A 57 4.88 2.85 6.23
N LEU A 58 4.21 2.08 7.07
CA LEU A 58 3.46 0.89 6.67
C LEU A 58 2.01 1.31 6.45
N PHE A 59 1.43 0.84 5.35
CA PHE A 59 0.02 1.02 5.03
C PHE A 59 -0.64 -0.33 4.75
N HIS A 60 -1.92 -0.45 5.09
CA HIS A 60 -2.75 -1.60 4.73
C HIS A 60 -3.87 -1.16 3.78
N VAL A 61 -4.20 -2.02 2.81
CA VAL A 61 -5.37 -1.82 1.94
C VAL A 61 -6.66 -1.70 2.75
N GLY A 62 -6.77 -2.45 3.86
CA GLY A 62 -7.92 -2.47 4.74
C GLY A 62 -8.17 -1.16 5.50
N ASP A 63 -7.18 -0.26 5.58
CA ASP A 63 -7.33 1.04 6.23
C ASP A 63 -8.17 2.03 5.38
N GLY A 64 -8.48 1.64 4.13
CA GLY A 64 -9.19 2.45 3.15
C GLY A 64 -8.27 3.43 2.42
N PHE A 65 -6.98 3.10 2.32
CA PHE A 65 -6.07 3.85 1.46
C PHE A 65 -6.21 3.40 0.01
N GLU A 66 -6.33 4.38 -0.86
CA GLU A 66 -6.24 4.22 -2.30
C GLU A 66 -4.80 4.51 -2.70
N LEU A 67 -4.18 3.54 -3.35
CA LEU A 67 -2.84 3.70 -3.87
C LEU A 67 -2.94 4.11 -5.34
N THR A 68 -2.38 5.26 -5.68
CA THR A 68 -2.30 5.78 -7.04
C THR A 68 -0.84 6.04 -7.38
N GLY A 69 -0.37 5.44 -8.46
CA GLY A 69 1.04 5.52 -8.85
C GLY A 69 1.47 4.21 -9.48
N SER A 70 1.73 4.29 -10.77
CA SER A 70 2.37 3.26 -11.56
C SER A 70 3.11 4.01 -12.66
N GLN A 71 4.34 4.40 -12.36
CA GLN A 71 5.23 4.86 -13.41
C GLN A 71 6.49 3.99 -13.40
N PRO A 72 6.77 3.29 -14.51
CA PRO A 72 7.98 2.49 -14.68
C PRO A 72 9.25 3.35 -14.78
#